data_AF-A0A7Z9G6H9-F1
#
_entry.id   AF-A0A7Z9G6H9-F1
#
_cell.length_a   1.000
_cell.length_b   1.000
_cell.length_c   1.000
_cell.angle_alpha   90.00
_cell.angle_beta   90.00
_cell.angle_gamma   90.00
#
_symmetry.space_group_name_H-M   'P 1'
#
loop_
_entity.id
_entity.type
_entity.pdbx_description
1 polymer ?
#
loop_
_entity_poly.entity_id
_entity_poly.type
_entity_poly.pdbx_seq_one_letter_code
_entity_poly.pdbx_strand_id
1 'polypeptide(L)'
;MAVQAMMTAENQATYAYVLGLGGQIKIALPVAATSAANGPEALPYAKSLVSGDTVRMMSNTATDRQVCLTVATKQGTYACFENTPTGAGEFELTHIITGQSIGQSLDGQTLSHVFVSAYGHNNIISGGGVYVLNGSGSVVGAASAMDSQLGALSWSRVNIPIGLSFQAVVRTDA
;
A
#
# COMPACT_ATOMS: atom_id res chain seq x y z
N MET A 1 12.30 -0.43 22.45
CA MET A 1 12.36 -1.29 21.24
C MET A 1 11.26 -0.84 20.29
N ALA A 2 11.53 -0.79 18.99
CA ALA A 2 10.50 -0.52 18.00
C ALA A 2 9.58 -1.76 17.89
N VAL A 3 8.27 -1.56 17.78
CA VAL A 3 7.35 -2.66 17.48
C VAL A 3 7.50 -2.98 16.00
N GLN A 4 7.81 -4.25 15.71
CA GLN A 4 8.03 -4.74 14.35
C GLN A 4 6.97 -5.77 13.99
N ALA A 5 6.63 -5.85 12.71
CA ALA A 5 5.69 -6.85 12.21
C ALA A 5 6.01 -7.22 10.76
N MET A 6 5.54 -8.40 10.36
CA MET A 6 5.56 -8.85 8.99
C MET A 6 4.51 -9.94 8.80
N MET A 7 3.93 -10.00 7.60
CA MET A 7 3.14 -11.13 7.15
C MET A 7 3.77 -11.72 5.89
N THR A 8 3.85 -13.04 5.81
CA THR A 8 4.45 -13.73 4.67
C THR A 8 3.45 -14.67 4.03
N ALA A 9 3.52 -14.80 2.71
CA ALA A 9 2.82 -15.82 1.94
C ALA A 9 3.78 -16.45 0.94
N GLU A 10 3.51 -17.70 0.54
CA GLU A 10 4.36 -18.39 -0.44
C GLU A 10 4.39 -17.66 -1.79
N ASN A 11 3.23 -17.12 -2.21
CA ASN A 11 3.07 -16.45 -3.48
C ASN A 11 2.38 -15.09 -3.32
N GLN A 12 2.82 -14.13 -4.14
CA GLN A 12 2.27 -12.78 -4.30
C GLN A 12 1.72 -12.15 -3.01
N ALA A 13 2.59 -11.92 -2.02
CA ALA A 13 2.20 -11.20 -0.80
C ALA A 13 1.99 -9.71 -1.11
N THR A 14 0.75 -9.31 -1.41
CA THR A 14 0.43 -7.95 -1.91
C THR A 14 0.26 -6.96 -0.76
N TYR A 15 -0.63 -7.24 0.19
CA TYR A 15 -0.76 -6.42 1.40
C TYR A 15 -1.30 -7.25 2.55
N ALA A 16 -1.04 -6.77 3.76
CA ALA A 16 -1.63 -7.30 4.97
C ALA A 16 -1.97 -6.18 5.92
N TYR A 17 -3.00 -6.38 6.73
CA TYR A 17 -3.47 -5.39 7.68
C TYR A 17 -4.20 -6.01 8.85
N VAL A 18 -4.27 -5.25 9.94
CA VAL A 18 -5.17 -5.50 11.06
C VAL A 18 -6.42 -4.67 10.83
N LEU A 19 -7.57 -5.32 10.71
CA LEU A 19 -8.88 -4.67 10.72
C LEU A 19 -9.32 -4.49 12.16
N GLY A 20 -9.55 -3.24 12.57
CA GLY A 20 -10.08 -2.93 13.89
C GLY A 20 -11.60 -3.09 13.95
N LEU A 21 -12.13 -3.16 15.18
CA LEU A 21 -13.58 -3.25 15.45
C LEU A 21 -14.43 -2.15 14.77
N GLY A 22 -13.85 -0.98 14.50
CA GLY A 22 -14.50 0.12 13.78
C GLY A 22 -14.61 -0.07 12.26
N GLY A 23 -14.24 -1.25 11.72
CA GLY A 23 -14.28 -1.52 10.29
C GLY A 23 -13.21 -0.79 9.47
N GLN A 24 -12.21 -0.22 10.14
CA GLN A 24 -11.11 0.52 9.52
C GLN A 24 -9.79 -0.23 9.68
N ILE A 25 -8.85 0.02 8.77
CA ILE A 25 -7.49 -0.48 8.87
C ILE A 25 -6.83 0.15 10.10
N LYS A 26 -6.60 -0.68 11.12
CA LYS A 26 -5.97 -0.26 12.37
C LYS A 26 -4.47 -0.11 12.17
N ILE A 27 -3.84 -1.10 11.55
CA ILE A 27 -2.41 -1.17 11.25
C ILE A 27 -2.25 -1.81 9.87
N ALA A 28 -1.43 -1.24 9.00
CA ALA A 28 -0.96 -1.95 7.79
C ALA A 28 0.39 -2.61 8.09
N LEU A 29 0.56 -3.84 7.62
CA LEU A 29 1.69 -4.71 7.94
C LEU A 29 2.59 -4.86 6.70
N PRO A 30 3.91 -4.74 6.87
CA PRO A 30 4.89 -5.13 5.86
C PRO A 30 4.69 -6.58 5.41
N VAL A 31 4.92 -6.83 4.13
CA VAL A 31 4.74 -8.14 3.51
C VAL A 31 5.98 -8.60 2.77
N ALA A 32 6.12 -9.92 2.61
CA ALA A 32 7.18 -10.54 1.82
C ALA A 32 6.74 -11.93 1.34
N ALA A 33 7.36 -12.44 0.28
CA ALA A 33 7.32 -13.87 0.00
C ALA A 33 8.01 -14.64 1.14
N THR A 34 7.47 -15.80 1.54
CA THR A 34 8.05 -16.61 2.64
C THR A 34 9.52 -16.96 2.38
N SER A 35 9.92 -17.15 1.12
CA SER A 35 11.30 -17.43 0.72
C SER A 35 12.24 -16.21 0.68
N ALA A 36 11.69 -14.99 0.74
CA ALA A 36 12.42 -13.73 0.60
C ALA A 36 12.35 -12.84 1.84
N ALA A 37 11.69 -13.31 2.90
CA ALA A 37 11.52 -12.56 4.13
C ALA A 37 12.89 -12.33 4.81
N ASN A 38 13.31 -11.07 4.88
CA ASN A 38 14.60 -10.66 5.46
C ASN A 38 14.49 -10.14 6.91
N GLY A 39 13.43 -10.54 7.62
CA GLY A 39 13.13 -10.14 9.00
C GLY A 39 12.04 -9.07 9.12
N PRO A 40 11.41 -8.93 10.30
CA PRO A 40 10.25 -8.05 10.47
C PRO A 40 10.63 -6.56 10.41
N GLU A 41 9.73 -5.76 9.86
CA GLU A 41 9.95 -4.33 9.62
C GLU A 41 9.31 -3.48 10.72
N ALA A 42 9.94 -2.35 11.05
CA ALA A 42 9.43 -1.45 12.09
C ALA A 42 8.14 -0.75 11.63
N LEU A 43 7.12 -0.76 12.49
CA LEU A 43 5.87 -0.08 12.19
C LEU A 43 6.00 1.44 12.42
N PRO A 44 5.55 2.29 11.47
CA PRO A 44 5.55 3.74 11.64
C PRO A 44 4.85 4.23 12.91
N TYR A 45 3.68 3.66 13.21
CA TYR A 45 2.83 3.99 14.35
C TYR A 45 2.23 2.70 14.93
N ALA A 46 2.92 2.11 15.90
CA ALA A 46 2.46 0.91 16.57
C ALA A 46 1.13 1.14 17.31
N LYS A 47 0.21 0.16 17.27
CA LYS A 47 -1.05 0.19 18.02
C LYS A 47 -1.25 -1.13 18.76
N SER A 48 -1.84 -1.07 19.95
CA SER A 48 -2.17 -2.26 20.73
C SER A 48 -3.32 -3.04 20.07
N LEU A 49 -3.17 -4.35 19.97
CA LEU A 49 -4.23 -5.25 19.55
C LEU A 49 -5.23 -5.46 20.69
N VAL A 50 -6.50 -5.57 20.35
CA VAL A 50 -7.58 -5.87 21.29
C VAL A 50 -8.42 -7.04 20.77
N SER A 51 -9.13 -7.71 21.67
CA SER A 51 -10.04 -8.79 21.28
C SER A 51 -11.04 -8.31 20.21
N GLY A 52 -11.19 -9.09 19.14
CA GLY A 52 -12.05 -8.76 18.00
C GLY A 52 -11.35 -8.01 16.86
N ASP A 53 -10.09 -7.58 17.02
CA ASP A 53 -9.26 -7.22 15.87
C ASP A 53 -9.01 -8.48 15.01
N THR A 54 -8.97 -8.32 13.69
CA THR A 54 -8.67 -9.44 12.76
C THR A 54 -7.47 -9.11 11.90
N VAL A 55 -6.55 -10.06 11.74
CA VAL A 55 -5.43 -9.95 10.78
C VAL A 55 -5.90 -10.50 9.44
N ARG A 56 -5.69 -9.74 8.37
CA ARG A 56 -6.07 -10.11 7.00
C ARG A 56 -4.87 -9.91 6.08
N MET A 57 -4.74 -10.81 5.11
CA MET A 57 -3.69 -10.78 4.11
C MET A 57 -4.29 -11.07 2.75
N MET A 58 -3.83 -10.33 1.74
CA MET A 58 -4.06 -10.62 0.34
C MET A 58 -2.82 -11.31 -0.23
N SER A 59 -3.02 -12.54 -0.67
CA SER A 59 -2.07 -13.30 -1.46
C SER A 59 -2.73 -13.67 -2.78
N ASN A 60 -2.02 -13.46 -3.88
CA ASN A 60 -2.54 -13.71 -5.21
C ASN A 60 -1.87 -14.89 -5.91
N THR A 61 -2.41 -15.27 -7.06
CA THR A 61 -1.79 -16.24 -7.96
C THR A 61 -0.72 -15.55 -8.81
N ALA A 62 0.33 -16.26 -9.24
CA ALA A 62 1.51 -15.68 -9.89
C ALA A 62 1.22 -14.82 -11.16
N THR A 63 0.04 -14.95 -11.77
CA THR A 63 -0.40 -14.22 -12.96
C THR A 63 -1.13 -12.92 -12.68
N ASP A 64 -1.55 -12.68 -11.43
CA ASP A 64 -2.35 -11.49 -11.11
C ASP A 64 -1.48 -10.23 -11.13
N ARG A 65 -2.00 -9.19 -11.79
CA ARG A 65 -1.32 -7.90 -12.00
C ARG A 65 -1.63 -6.89 -10.89
N GLN A 66 -1.86 -7.35 -9.66
CA GLN A 66 -2.32 -6.46 -8.59
C GLN A 66 -1.20 -5.54 -8.09
N VAL A 67 -1.53 -4.25 -7.95
CA VAL A 67 -0.67 -3.22 -7.36
C VAL A 67 -1.38 -2.65 -6.14
N CYS A 68 -0.66 -2.50 -5.02
CA CYS A 68 -1.20 -1.87 -3.81
C CYS A 68 -0.24 -0.82 -3.27
N LEU A 69 -0.76 0.38 -3.05
CA LEU A 69 -0.13 1.44 -2.27
C LEU A 69 -0.57 1.30 -0.82
N THR A 70 0.38 1.00 0.07
CA THR A 70 0.16 0.98 1.51
C THR A 70 0.74 2.23 2.13
N VAL A 71 -0.02 2.91 2.98
CA VAL A 71 0.35 4.21 3.54
C VAL A 71 0.13 4.30 5.04
N ALA A 72 0.92 5.14 5.70
CA ALA A 72 0.70 5.63 7.05
C ALA A 72 0.78 7.17 7.07
N THR A 73 -0.19 7.83 7.70
CA THR A 73 -0.25 9.29 7.78
C THR A 73 0.40 9.81 9.06
N LYS A 74 0.77 11.10 9.09
CA LYS A 74 1.29 11.77 10.30
C LYS A 74 0.31 11.71 11.48
N GLN A 75 -0.98 11.53 11.22
CA GLN A 75 -2.03 11.34 12.20
C GLN A 75 -2.11 9.90 12.76
N GLY A 76 -1.25 8.98 12.28
CA GLY A 76 -1.25 7.57 12.69
C GLY A 76 -2.35 6.74 12.01
N THR A 77 -2.99 7.26 10.96
CA THR A 77 -3.94 6.51 10.14
C THR A 77 -3.18 5.60 9.19
N TYR A 78 -3.66 4.38 9.02
CA TYR A 78 -3.16 3.44 8.01
C TYR A 78 -4.23 3.22 6.95
N ALA A 79 -3.81 3.05 5.71
CA ALA A 79 -4.69 2.73 4.60
C ALA A 79 -3.95 1.93 3.52
N CYS A 80 -4.69 1.13 2.78
CA CYS A 80 -4.22 0.40 1.61
C CYS A 80 -5.13 0.74 0.44
N PHE A 81 -4.54 1.01 -0.72
CA PHE A 81 -5.25 1.32 -1.96
C PHE A 81 -4.76 0.37 -3.03
N GLU A 82 -5.66 -0.29 -3.76
CA GLU A 82 -5.30 -1.28 -4.76
C GLU A 82 -5.97 -1.03 -6.11
N ASN A 83 -5.36 -1.60 -7.15
CA ASN A 83 -6.01 -1.87 -8.43
C ASN A 83 -5.34 -3.09 -9.08
N THR A 84 -6.05 -3.75 -9.99
CA THR A 84 -5.50 -4.80 -10.86
C THR A 84 -5.60 -4.32 -12.32
N PRO A 85 -4.58 -3.61 -12.83
CA PRO A 85 -4.57 -3.13 -14.22
C PRO A 85 -4.73 -4.25 -15.25
N THR A 86 -5.61 -4.04 -16.24
CA THR A 86 -5.96 -5.03 -17.27
C THR A 86 -5.48 -4.67 -18.68
N GLY A 87 -4.67 -3.62 -18.84
CA GLY A 87 -4.15 -3.16 -20.14
C GLY A 87 -3.34 -1.88 -20.01
N ALA A 88 -2.87 -1.32 -21.12
CA ALA A 88 -2.15 -0.03 -21.12
C ALA A 88 -3.06 1.12 -20.68
N GLY A 89 -2.52 2.04 -19.89
CA GLY A 89 -3.25 3.22 -19.43
C GLY A 89 -2.93 3.62 -17.99
N GLU A 90 -3.74 4.53 -17.47
CA GLU A 90 -3.70 4.99 -16.08
C GLU A 90 -4.85 4.34 -15.29
N PHE A 91 -4.53 3.80 -14.12
CA PHE A 91 -5.48 3.09 -13.27
C PHE A 91 -5.42 3.69 -11.87
N GLU A 92 -6.57 4.18 -11.38
CA GLU A 92 -6.69 4.71 -10.03
C GLU A 92 -6.73 3.59 -8.99
N LEU A 93 -5.92 3.71 -7.95
CA LEU A 93 -5.93 2.82 -6.79
C LEU A 93 -7.00 3.30 -5.81
N THR A 94 -7.86 2.38 -5.37
CA THR A 94 -8.97 2.70 -4.46
C THR A 94 -8.84 1.95 -3.14
N HIS A 95 -9.40 2.53 -2.08
CA HIS A 95 -9.25 2.01 -0.73
C HIS A 95 -9.86 0.62 -0.58
N ILE A 96 -9.09 -0.37 -0.11
CA ILE A 96 -9.48 -1.78 -0.12
C ILE A 96 -10.73 -2.11 0.71
N ILE A 97 -11.12 -1.24 1.64
CA ILE A 97 -12.33 -1.44 2.47
C ILE A 97 -13.53 -0.64 1.94
N THR A 98 -13.31 0.55 1.39
CA THR A 98 -14.39 1.53 1.12
C THR A 98 -14.58 1.83 -0.36
N GLY A 99 -13.65 1.43 -1.23
CA GLY A 99 -13.64 1.73 -2.66
C GLY A 99 -13.44 3.22 -2.99
N GLN A 100 -13.14 4.05 -2.00
CA GLN A 100 -12.97 5.50 -2.18
C GLN A 100 -11.55 5.84 -2.66
N SER A 101 -11.38 6.99 -3.30
CA SER A 101 -10.06 7.49 -3.69
C SER A 101 -9.18 7.80 -2.47
N ILE A 102 -7.88 8.02 -2.71
CA ILE A 102 -6.96 8.50 -1.65
C ILE A 102 -7.38 9.87 -1.11
N GLY A 103 -7.84 10.77 -1.98
CA GLY A 103 -8.30 12.10 -1.60
C GLY A 103 -9.53 12.04 -0.69
N GLN A 104 -10.52 11.22 -1.05
CA GLN A 104 -11.73 11.02 -0.23
C GLN A 104 -11.43 10.32 1.11
N SER A 105 -10.47 9.40 1.12
CA SER A 105 -10.16 8.60 2.31
C SER A 105 -9.27 9.34 3.32
N LEU A 106 -8.39 10.22 2.84
CA LEU A 106 -7.31 10.83 3.63
C LEU A 106 -7.26 12.37 3.48
N ASP A 107 -8.37 13.01 3.12
CA ASP A 107 -8.45 14.47 2.99
C ASP A 107 -7.88 15.20 4.23
N GLY A 108 -7.06 16.22 3.98
CA GLY A 108 -6.39 17.01 5.00
C GLY A 108 -5.26 16.28 5.76
N GLN A 109 -5.00 15.00 5.46
CA GLN A 109 -3.90 14.25 6.07
C GLN A 109 -2.60 14.39 5.26
N THR A 110 -1.49 13.98 5.86
CA THR A 110 -0.18 13.95 5.20
C THR A 110 0.41 12.56 5.31
N LEU A 111 0.73 11.94 4.17
CA LEU A 111 1.45 10.67 4.15
C LEU A 111 2.85 10.89 4.73
N SER A 112 3.21 10.01 5.67
CA SER A 112 4.51 10.03 6.36
C SER A 112 5.38 8.84 5.95
N HIS A 113 4.74 7.70 5.66
CA HIS A 113 5.38 6.47 5.29
C HIS A 113 4.54 5.78 4.23
N VAL A 114 5.19 5.20 3.23
CA VAL A 114 4.54 4.45 2.16
C VAL A 114 5.39 3.26 1.74
N PHE A 115 4.76 2.25 1.21
CA PHE A 115 5.40 1.28 0.33
C PHE A 115 4.40 0.85 -0.74
N VAL A 116 4.92 0.39 -1.87
CA VAL A 116 4.09 -0.08 -2.99
C VAL A 116 4.47 -1.52 -3.27
N SER A 117 3.50 -2.42 -3.18
CA SER A 117 3.64 -3.79 -3.62
C SER A 117 3.28 -3.89 -5.09
N ALA A 118 4.20 -4.37 -5.92
CA ALA A 118 3.91 -4.83 -7.26
C ALA A 118 4.72 -6.12 -7.48
N TYR A 119 4.02 -7.24 -7.68
CA TYR A 119 4.69 -8.53 -7.78
C TYR A 119 5.24 -8.77 -9.19
N GLY A 120 6.51 -9.22 -9.29
CA GLY A 120 7.09 -9.93 -10.44
C GLY A 120 7.12 -9.19 -11.78
N HIS A 121 6.58 -7.98 -11.82
CA HIS A 121 6.39 -7.22 -13.03
C HIS A 121 6.64 -5.74 -12.73
N ASN A 122 7.90 -5.36 -12.59
CA ASN A 122 8.31 -3.98 -12.83
C ASN A 122 7.80 -3.45 -14.21
N ASN A 123 7.37 -4.36 -15.10
CA ASN A 123 6.70 -4.07 -16.38
C ASN A 123 5.21 -3.69 -16.25
N ILE A 124 4.52 -3.94 -15.14
CA ILE A 124 3.15 -3.41 -14.96
C ILE A 124 3.21 -1.90 -14.79
N ILE A 125 4.37 -1.33 -14.46
CA ILE A 125 4.44 0.05 -14.02
C ILE A 125 5.33 0.87 -14.94
N SER A 126 4.73 1.37 -16.01
CA SER A 126 5.26 2.50 -16.76
C SER A 126 5.48 3.66 -15.78
N GLY A 127 6.74 3.94 -15.43
CA GLY A 127 7.13 4.97 -14.46
C GLY A 127 7.66 4.47 -13.10
N GLY A 128 7.67 3.16 -12.85
CA GLY A 128 8.39 2.56 -11.70
C GLY A 128 7.72 2.69 -10.32
N GLY A 129 6.45 3.10 -10.26
CA GLY A 129 5.71 3.18 -9.00
C GLY A 129 4.30 3.77 -9.09
N VAL A 130 3.77 4.16 -7.93
CA VAL A 130 2.48 4.85 -7.81
C VAL A 130 2.71 6.35 -7.73
N TYR A 131 1.93 7.12 -8.48
CA TYR A 131 1.92 8.58 -8.44
C TYR A 131 0.70 9.08 -7.69
N VAL A 132 0.87 10.11 -6.88
CA VAL A 132 -0.23 10.87 -6.28
C VAL A 132 -0.43 12.12 -7.12
N LEU A 133 -1.61 12.26 -7.71
CA LEU A 133 -2.01 13.39 -8.53
C LEU A 133 -2.95 14.30 -7.73
N ASN A 134 -2.82 15.61 -7.91
CA ASN A 134 -3.80 16.57 -7.40
C ASN A 134 -5.01 16.69 -8.34
N GLY A 135 -5.99 17.53 -7.96
CA GLY A 135 -7.20 17.74 -8.76
C GLY A 135 -6.98 18.39 -10.15
N SER A 136 -5.77 18.90 -10.44
CA SER A 136 -5.39 19.37 -11.78
C SER A 136 -4.60 18.33 -12.59
N GLY A 137 -4.44 17.11 -12.07
CA GLY A 137 -3.65 16.03 -12.71
C GLY A 137 -2.13 16.17 -12.56
N SER A 138 -1.65 17.12 -11.75
CA SER A 138 -0.22 17.31 -11.50
C SER A 138 0.28 16.35 -10.42
N VAL A 139 1.47 15.79 -10.62
CA VAL A 139 2.11 14.91 -9.63
C VAL A 139 2.54 15.72 -8.41
N VAL A 140 2.05 15.31 -7.24
CA VAL A 140 2.36 15.92 -5.92
C VAL A 140 3.10 14.95 -4.99
N GLY A 141 3.20 13.68 -5.38
CA GLY A 141 3.94 12.66 -4.65
C GLY A 141 4.13 11.41 -5.50
N ALA A 142 5.09 10.57 -5.11
CA ALA A 142 5.33 9.30 -5.75
C ALA A 142 5.89 8.30 -4.75
N ALA A 143 5.68 7.01 -5.01
CA ALA A 143 6.24 5.91 -4.25
C ALA A 143 6.72 4.83 -5.23
N SER A 144 8.00 4.47 -5.15
CA SER A 144 8.58 3.42 -5.98
C SER A 144 7.97 2.07 -5.64
N ALA A 145 7.68 1.28 -6.66
CA ALA A 145 7.26 -0.10 -6.47
C ALA A 145 8.40 -0.98 -5.96
N MET A 146 8.01 -1.99 -5.20
CA MET A 146 8.90 -3.00 -4.64
C MET A 146 8.29 -4.37 -4.91
N ASP A 147 9.16 -5.35 -5.14
CA ASP A 147 8.75 -6.73 -5.37
C ASP A 147 8.90 -7.55 -4.09
N SER A 148 7.77 -8.02 -3.56
CA SER A 148 7.71 -8.91 -2.39
C SER A 148 8.48 -10.23 -2.56
N GLN A 149 8.81 -10.65 -3.79
CA GLN A 149 9.66 -11.82 -4.06
C GLN A 149 11.15 -11.56 -3.87
N LEU A 150 11.57 -10.30 -3.92
CA LEU A 150 12.97 -9.92 -3.80
C LEU A 150 13.33 -9.49 -2.38
N GLY A 151 12.32 -9.18 -1.55
CA GLY A 151 12.53 -8.86 -0.15
C GLY A 151 11.28 -8.38 0.57
N ALA A 152 11.48 -8.07 1.84
CA ALA A 152 10.50 -7.38 2.67
C ALA A 152 10.14 -6.00 2.11
N LEU A 153 8.84 -5.72 2.02
CA LEU A 153 8.38 -4.37 1.67
C LEU A 153 8.58 -3.43 2.84
N SER A 154 9.59 -2.59 2.75
CA SER A 154 9.99 -1.66 3.81
C SER A 154 9.35 -0.29 3.63
N TRP A 155 9.16 0.43 4.74
CA TRP A 155 8.53 1.74 4.73
C TRP A 155 9.48 2.84 4.24
N SER A 156 9.15 3.45 3.11
CA SER A 156 9.78 4.68 2.64
C SER A 156 9.18 5.89 3.34
N ARG A 157 10.03 6.74 3.94
CA ARG A 157 9.59 8.01 4.54
C ARG A 157 9.26 9.03 3.47
N VAL A 158 8.10 9.68 3.59
CA VAL A 158 7.61 10.69 2.66
C VAL A 158 6.93 11.85 3.40
N ASN A 159 6.61 12.92 2.68
CA ASN A 159 5.85 14.05 3.18
C ASN A 159 4.88 14.55 2.11
N ILE A 160 3.87 13.74 1.78
CA ILE A 160 2.92 14.01 0.70
C ILE A 160 1.60 14.49 1.31
N PRO A 161 1.21 15.77 1.16
CA PRO A 161 -0.09 16.25 1.61
C PRO A 161 -1.19 15.66 0.71
N ILE A 162 -2.36 15.37 1.28
CA ILE A 162 -3.51 14.83 0.55
C ILE A 162 -4.67 15.82 0.66
N GLY A 163 -5.22 16.22 -0.48
CA GLY A 163 -6.47 16.98 -0.58
C GLY A 163 -7.60 16.15 -1.19
N LEU A 164 -8.83 16.60 -1.00
CA LEU A 164 -10.05 15.87 -1.36
C LEU A 164 -10.08 15.33 -2.81
N SER A 165 -9.61 16.12 -3.78
CA SER A 165 -9.62 15.76 -5.20
C SER A 165 -8.38 14.96 -5.65
N PHE A 166 -7.60 14.40 -4.72
CA PHE A 166 -6.37 13.71 -5.06
C PHE A 166 -6.62 12.25 -5.42
N GLN A 167 -5.82 11.73 -6.35
CA GLN A 167 -5.89 10.36 -6.83
C GLN A 167 -4.52 9.70 -6.71
N ALA A 168 -4.49 8.43 -6.31
CA ALA A 168 -3.29 7.61 -6.41
C ALA A 168 -3.42 6.75 -7.66
N VAL A 169 -2.46 6.80 -8.57
CA VAL A 169 -2.54 6.12 -9.86
C VAL A 169 -1.29 5.31 -10.15
N VAL A 170 -1.50 4.21 -10.86
CA VAL A 170 -0.44 3.44 -11.50
C VAL A 170 -0.61 3.57 -13.02
N ARG A 171 0.49 3.65 -13.76
CA ARG A 171 0.47 3.68 -15.22
C ARG A 171 1.12 2.42 -15.76
N THR A 172 0.56 1.87 -16.83
CA THR A 172 1.06 0.63 -17.44
C THR A 172 1.13 0.80 -18.96
N ASP A 173 2.11 0.17 -19.60
CA ASP A 173 2.36 0.18 -21.04
C ASP A 173 1.89 -1.09 -21.78
N ALA A 174 1.16 -1.96 -21.07
CA ALA A 174 0.71 -3.33 -21.42
C ALA A 174 1.77 -4.43 -21.18
#